data_AF-A0A7J4KGW7-F1
#
_entry.id   AF-A0A7J4KGW7-F1
#
_cell.length_a   1.000
_cell.length_b   1.000
_cell.length_c   1.000
_cell.angle_alpha   90.00
_cell.angle_beta   90.00
_cell.angle_gamma   90.00
#
_symmetry.space_group_name_H-M   'P 1'
#
loop_
_entity.id
_entity.type
_entity.pdbx_description
1 polymer ?
#
loop_
_entity_poly.entity_id
_entity_poly.type
_entity_poly.pdbx_seq_one_letter_code
_entity_poly.pdbx_strand_id
1 'polypeptide(L)'
;MRTNSRKKVIASITTIAFICVAFIPTVHSQVGRVILSQTPQTITTPDTVQETITNILDIYEDSILKTSQQNNPLPLDSNPPNVHLPPGQITMKVFSATTSYFRTQLFNVPAGYEVSNGNYTGWCSDSAHTINTNTAYQVTLYSSYNPSLPTHLYHQNWSKVNYILNHKVGTDWHQVEYAILYILNFGNQGLTANGWTMVNDAIAYGGSYIPDCGDKIAIIADVSPTVQRTIFELTVPAYTLSVSINGEGSVESDPQETVYTYAEEVQLTATPEPGWSFTQWGGDLSGSTNPTIIAMTGNKAVSATFTQCVYTLSVSVDPVAGGSVGAVPSPPYYYGTVVTLTASVNPGYSFDHWSGDASGTSPVVTVVMTGDKSVVAHFTQNVYTLTVSVDPVAG
;
A
#
# COMPACT_ATOMS: atom_id res chain seq x y z
N MET A 1 -29.87 15.57 29.11
CA MET A 1 -29.13 15.32 30.36
C MET A 1 -27.68 15.01 30.00
N ARG A 2 -26.86 16.07 29.89
CA ARG A 2 -25.40 16.03 29.71
C ARG A 2 -24.82 16.56 31.01
N THR A 3 -24.08 15.74 31.77
CA THR A 3 -23.10 16.13 32.82
C THR A 3 -22.74 14.91 33.67
N ASN A 4 -21.50 14.41 33.59
CA ASN A 4 -20.66 13.89 34.70
C ASN A 4 -19.61 12.84 34.29
N SER A 5 -18.58 13.26 33.55
CA SER A 5 -17.33 12.48 33.44
C SER A 5 -16.05 13.33 33.32
N ARG A 6 -16.07 14.59 33.77
CA ARG A 6 -14.89 15.49 33.87
C ARG A 6 -14.41 15.78 35.31
N LYS A 7 -14.41 14.78 36.21
CA LYS A 7 -13.94 14.97 37.60
C LYS A 7 -12.99 13.89 38.15
N LYS A 8 -12.29 13.12 37.30
CA LYS A 8 -11.32 12.11 37.77
C LYS A 8 -9.90 12.19 37.18
N VAL A 9 -9.50 13.32 36.59
CA VAL A 9 -8.14 13.51 36.02
C VAL A 9 -7.36 14.65 36.72
N ILE A 10 -7.84 15.20 37.83
CA ILE A 10 -7.20 16.36 38.51
C ILE A 10 -6.36 15.95 39.75
N ALA A 11 -5.99 14.67 39.89
CA ALA A 11 -5.23 14.19 41.06
C ALA A 11 -3.83 13.62 40.75
N SER A 12 -3.29 13.82 39.55
CA SER A 12 -1.95 13.27 39.20
C SER A 12 -1.01 14.24 38.47
N ILE A 13 -1.33 15.53 38.41
CA ILE A 13 -0.48 16.53 37.72
C ILE A 13 0.50 17.25 38.67
N THR A 14 0.30 17.17 39.99
CA THR A 14 1.15 17.88 40.96
C THR A 14 2.51 17.20 41.23
N THR A 15 2.79 16.02 40.66
CA THR A 15 4.05 15.29 40.88
C THR A 15 5.01 15.35 39.68
N ILE A 16 4.58 15.81 38.50
CA ILE A 16 5.45 15.87 37.31
C ILE A 16 6.11 17.26 37.12
N ALA A 17 5.59 18.31 37.77
CA ALA A 17 6.15 19.66 37.67
C ALA A 17 7.50 19.87 38.42
N PHE A 18 7.99 18.88 39.18
CA PHE A 18 9.26 18.98 39.92
C PHE A 18 10.47 18.36 39.20
N ILE A 19 10.31 17.75 38.02
CA ILE A 19 11.41 17.03 37.33
C ILE A 19 11.87 17.71 36.02
N CYS A 20 11.25 18.79 35.57
CA CYS A 20 11.67 19.50 34.34
C CYS A 20 12.03 20.98 34.55
N VAL A 21 12.84 21.28 35.57
CA VAL A 21 13.49 22.60 35.75
C VAL A 21 15.02 22.50 35.66
N ALA A 22 15.53 21.49 34.96
CA ALA A 22 16.92 21.44 34.52
C ALA A 22 16.91 21.42 32.99
N PHE A 23 17.76 22.23 32.36
CA PHE A 23 17.88 22.48 30.91
C PHE A 23 16.93 23.54 30.35
N ILE A 24 17.28 24.82 30.57
CA ILE A 24 17.52 25.88 29.55
C ILE A 24 17.93 27.16 30.33
N PRO A 25 19.17 27.71 30.17
CA PRO A 25 19.66 28.82 30.99
C PRO A 25 18.98 30.19 30.75
N THR A 26 18.13 30.32 29.74
CA THR A 26 17.75 31.63 29.19
C THR A 26 16.45 32.22 29.75
N VAL A 27 15.73 31.51 30.63
CA VAL A 27 14.48 32.01 31.28
C VAL A 27 14.73 32.48 32.73
N HIS A 28 15.98 32.56 33.16
CA HIS A 28 16.33 32.97 34.54
C HIS A 28 16.29 34.49 34.81
N SER A 29 16.06 35.34 33.80
CA SER A 29 16.21 36.79 33.95
C SER A 29 14.92 37.58 34.23
N GLN A 30 13.72 37.02 34.04
CA GLN A 30 12.47 37.77 34.27
C GLN A 30 11.54 37.18 35.33
N VAL A 31 11.72 35.91 35.72
CA VAL A 31 10.89 35.28 36.77
C VAL A 31 11.56 35.38 38.16
N GLY A 32 12.89 35.49 38.22
CA GLY A 32 13.66 35.55 39.47
C GLY A 32 13.58 36.87 40.26
N ARG A 33 12.98 37.93 39.70
CA ARG A 33 12.88 39.25 40.38
C ARG A 33 11.54 39.52 41.07
N VAL A 34 10.58 38.60 40.97
CA VAL A 34 9.23 38.78 41.55
C VAL A 34 9.06 38.01 42.87
N ILE A 35 9.97 37.08 43.22
CA ILE A 35 9.73 36.10 44.30
C ILE A 35 10.51 36.39 45.61
N LEU A 36 11.38 37.41 45.67
CA LEU A 36 12.14 37.74 46.89
C LEU A 36 11.85 39.14 47.45
N SER A 37 10.57 39.49 47.62
CA SER A 37 10.15 40.45 48.64
C SER A 37 8.64 40.51 48.70
N GLN A 38 8.00 39.71 49.57
CA GLN A 38 6.81 40.08 50.35
C GLN A 38 6.25 38.87 51.10
N THR A 39 5.89 39.10 52.36
CA THR A 39 5.21 38.21 53.30
C THR A 39 3.81 37.80 52.80
N PRO A 40 3.21 36.71 53.35
CA PRO A 40 2.01 36.10 52.78
C PRO A 40 0.81 37.03 52.95
N GLN A 41 0.41 37.67 51.85
CA GLN A 41 -0.89 38.30 51.69
C GLN A 41 -1.48 37.76 50.40
N THR A 42 -2.74 37.35 50.49
CA THR A 42 -3.62 36.86 49.43
C THR A 42 -3.43 37.64 48.12
N ILE A 43 -2.77 37.01 47.15
CA ILE A 43 -2.74 37.48 45.77
C ILE A 43 -3.99 36.93 45.10
N THR A 44 -5.03 37.75 45.00
CA THR A 44 -6.02 37.62 43.94
C THR A 44 -5.32 37.99 42.63
N THR A 45 -4.98 37.01 41.79
CA THR A 45 -4.44 37.28 40.45
C THR A 45 -5.55 37.81 39.55
N PRO A 46 -5.38 38.95 38.86
CA PRO A 46 -6.33 39.42 37.85
C PRO A 46 -6.31 38.48 36.64
N ASP A 47 -7.47 38.36 35.98
CA ASP A 47 -7.78 37.41 34.89
C ASP A 47 -6.75 37.37 33.73
N THR A 48 -5.91 38.40 33.60
CA THR A 48 -4.87 38.52 32.56
C THR A 48 -3.68 37.58 32.72
N VAL A 49 -3.37 37.09 33.93
CA VAL A 49 -2.29 36.09 34.14
C VAL A 49 -2.75 34.69 33.74
N GLN A 50 -4.02 34.37 34.00
CA GLN A 50 -4.60 33.08 33.63
C GLN A 50 -4.71 32.95 32.11
N GLU A 51 -5.10 34.02 31.43
CA GLU A 51 -5.23 34.08 29.96
C GLU A 51 -3.86 33.96 29.26
N THR A 52 -2.80 34.50 29.87
CA THR A 52 -1.42 34.37 29.35
C THR A 52 -0.88 32.95 29.53
N ILE A 53 -1.19 32.28 30.65
CA ILE A 53 -0.80 30.88 30.89
C ILE A 53 -1.60 29.91 30.00
N THR A 54 -2.89 30.16 29.78
CA THR A 54 -3.73 29.37 28.87
C THR A 54 -3.28 29.55 27.42
N ASN A 55 -2.93 30.77 26.98
CA ASN A 55 -2.38 30.99 25.64
C ASN A 55 -1.02 30.31 25.43
N ILE A 56 -0.15 30.27 26.45
CA ILE A 56 1.14 29.55 26.35
C ILE A 56 0.93 28.03 26.34
N LEU A 57 -0.01 27.51 27.13
CA LEU A 57 -0.38 26.10 27.13
C LEU A 57 -1.05 25.67 25.82
N ASP A 58 -1.93 26.50 25.25
CA ASP A 58 -2.58 26.23 23.96
C ASP A 58 -1.56 26.30 22.81
N ILE A 59 -0.59 27.23 22.84
CA ILE A 59 0.52 27.25 21.88
C ILE A 59 1.41 26.01 22.05
N TYR A 60 1.63 25.54 23.28
CA TYR A 60 2.41 24.33 23.55
C TYR A 60 1.66 23.06 23.11
N GLU A 61 0.36 22.95 23.39
CA GLU A 61 -0.50 21.84 22.93
C GLU A 61 -0.69 21.84 21.41
N ASP A 62 -0.86 23.00 20.77
CA ASP A 62 -0.98 23.13 19.32
C ASP A 62 0.37 22.84 18.63
N SER A 63 1.49 23.13 19.30
CA SER A 63 2.82 22.69 18.85
C SER A 63 2.98 21.18 18.99
N ILE A 64 2.58 20.56 20.11
CA ILE A 64 2.62 19.11 20.33
C ILE A 64 1.64 18.38 19.38
N LEU A 65 0.49 18.98 19.06
CA LEU A 65 -0.51 18.45 18.13
C LEU A 65 -0.05 18.56 16.66
N LYS A 66 0.68 19.62 16.29
CA LYS A 66 1.36 19.70 14.99
C LYS A 66 2.49 18.70 14.87
N THR A 67 3.25 18.46 15.95
CA THR A 67 4.25 17.39 16.00
C THR A 67 3.59 16.00 16.00
N SER A 68 2.40 15.83 16.60
CA SER A 68 1.69 14.54 16.61
C SER A 68 0.92 14.23 15.33
N GLN A 69 0.50 15.25 14.56
CA GLN A 69 -0.02 15.08 13.20
C GLN A 69 1.08 14.92 12.13
N GLN A 70 2.32 15.31 12.41
CA GLN A 70 3.51 14.89 11.64
C GLN A 70 4.07 13.52 12.09
N ASN A 71 3.60 12.98 13.22
CA ASN A 71 3.91 11.64 13.70
C ASN A 71 2.80 10.64 13.38
N ASN A 72 2.07 10.80 12.27
CA ASN A 72 1.45 9.62 11.70
C ASN A 72 2.64 8.78 11.20
N PRO A 73 2.95 7.61 11.81
CA PRO A 73 3.85 6.71 11.13
C PRO A 73 3.20 6.47 9.77
N LEU A 74 3.94 6.68 8.69
CA LEU A 74 3.58 6.05 7.43
C LEU A 74 3.23 4.57 7.75
N PRO A 75 2.19 4.01 7.12
CA PRO A 75 1.72 2.68 7.45
C PRO A 75 2.90 1.72 7.56
N LEU A 76 2.85 0.85 8.57
CA LEU A 76 3.83 -0.21 8.91
C LEU A 76 4.00 -1.26 7.80
N ASP A 77 3.77 -0.88 6.54
CA ASP A 77 3.63 -1.73 5.36
C ASP A 77 4.74 -1.50 4.30
N SER A 78 5.63 -0.51 4.49
CA SER A 78 6.78 -0.41 3.59
C SER A 78 7.85 -1.41 4.00
N ASN A 79 7.85 -2.58 3.35
CA ASN A 79 9.07 -3.38 3.25
C ASN A 79 10.17 -2.46 2.72
N PRO A 80 11.36 -2.40 3.36
CA PRO A 80 12.42 -1.53 2.88
C PRO A 80 12.80 -1.92 1.44
N PRO A 81 13.14 -0.95 0.57
CA PRO A 81 13.41 -1.21 -0.84
C PRO A 81 14.53 -2.24 -0.93
N ASN A 82 14.21 -3.39 -1.51
CA ASN A 82 15.23 -4.36 -1.85
C ASN A 82 16.00 -3.82 -3.06
N VAL A 83 17.30 -4.13 -3.10
CA VAL A 83 18.17 -3.75 -4.19
C VAL A 83 18.91 -4.99 -4.65
N HIS A 84 18.78 -5.34 -5.93
CA HIS A 84 19.47 -6.51 -6.46
C HIS A 84 20.95 -6.19 -6.69
N LEU A 85 21.79 -6.58 -5.73
CA LEU A 85 23.24 -6.41 -5.75
C LEU A 85 23.99 -7.72 -6.07
N PRO A 86 25.17 -7.65 -6.68
CA PRO A 86 26.00 -8.82 -6.94
C PRO A 86 26.42 -9.51 -5.62
N PRO A 87 26.25 -10.85 -5.49
CA PRO A 87 26.60 -11.57 -4.27
C PRO A 87 28.11 -11.81 -4.11
N GLY A 88 28.87 -11.66 -5.19
CA GLY A 88 30.33 -11.82 -5.21
C GLY A 88 31.06 -10.48 -5.09
N GLN A 89 32.38 -10.57 -4.90
CA GLN A 89 33.22 -9.38 -4.90
C GLN A 89 33.30 -8.76 -6.30
N ILE A 90 33.25 -7.42 -6.33
CA ILE A 90 33.50 -6.60 -7.51
C ILE A 90 34.71 -5.70 -7.25
N THR A 91 35.19 -5.02 -8.28
CA THR A 91 36.32 -4.10 -8.15
C THR A 91 35.83 -2.66 -8.00
N MET A 92 36.36 -1.95 -7.02
CA MET A 92 36.07 -0.54 -6.75
C MET A 92 37.34 0.31 -6.78
N LYS A 93 37.23 1.54 -7.27
CA LYS A 93 38.17 2.62 -7.02
C LYS A 93 37.45 3.85 -6.47
N VAL A 94 38.14 4.64 -5.66
CA VAL A 94 37.65 5.94 -5.19
C VAL A 94 38.58 7.07 -5.61
N PHE A 95 38.02 8.24 -5.87
CA PHE A 95 38.77 9.44 -6.24
C PHE A 95 37.99 10.69 -5.86
N SER A 96 38.67 11.83 -5.76
CA SER A 96 38.02 13.10 -5.49
C SER A 96 37.13 13.52 -6.66
N ALA A 97 35.99 14.16 -6.36
CA ALA A 97 35.06 14.66 -7.36
C ALA A 97 34.51 16.04 -6.98
N THR A 98 33.83 16.69 -7.92
CA THR A 98 33.27 18.03 -7.73
C THR A 98 31.87 18.05 -7.13
N THR A 99 31.16 16.91 -7.18
CA THR A 99 29.76 16.76 -6.74
C THR A 99 29.62 15.89 -5.49
N SER A 100 30.74 15.44 -4.95
CA SER A 100 30.83 14.57 -3.78
C SER A 100 32.25 14.60 -3.25
N TYR A 101 32.43 14.19 -2.00
CA TYR A 101 33.78 14.05 -1.47
C TYR A 101 34.55 12.93 -2.17
N PHE A 102 33.89 11.79 -2.40
CA PHE A 102 34.40 10.69 -3.20
C PHE A 102 33.51 10.42 -4.42
N ARG A 103 34.10 10.09 -5.56
CA ARG A 103 33.41 9.35 -6.61
C ARG A 103 33.86 7.91 -6.52
N THR A 104 32.88 7.02 -6.49
CA THR A 104 33.08 5.57 -6.46
C THR A 104 32.92 5.05 -7.87
N GLN A 105 33.93 4.35 -8.37
CA GLN A 105 33.88 3.71 -9.67
C GLN A 105 33.92 2.21 -9.55
N LEU A 106 32.94 1.55 -10.15
CA LEU A 106 32.79 0.10 -10.13
C LEU A 106 33.26 -0.52 -11.44
N PHE A 107 33.91 -1.68 -11.32
CA PHE A 107 34.40 -2.51 -12.41
C PHE A 107 34.08 -3.98 -12.15
N ASN A 108 34.04 -4.77 -13.21
CA ASN A 108 33.74 -6.21 -13.17
C ASN A 108 32.39 -6.52 -12.51
N VAL A 109 31.44 -5.59 -12.59
CA VAL A 109 30.05 -5.83 -12.17
C VAL A 109 29.38 -6.72 -13.22
N PRO A 110 28.86 -7.91 -12.86
CA PRO A 110 28.11 -8.73 -13.80
C PRO A 110 26.81 -8.05 -14.21
N ALA A 111 26.23 -8.47 -15.34
CA ALA A 111 24.92 -7.99 -15.77
C ALA A 111 23.79 -8.55 -14.88
N GLY A 112 22.63 -7.89 -14.89
CA GLY A 112 21.43 -8.34 -14.17
C GLY A 112 21.25 -7.77 -12.76
N TYR A 113 22.12 -6.84 -12.35
CA TYR A 113 22.04 -6.12 -11.08
C TYR A 113 21.71 -4.64 -11.31
N GLU A 114 21.25 -3.97 -10.26
CA GLU A 114 20.87 -2.55 -10.32
C GLU A 114 22.09 -1.61 -10.31
N VAL A 115 23.22 -2.13 -9.83
CA VAL A 115 24.54 -1.52 -10.02
C VAL A 115 25.18 -2.01 -11.32
N SER A 116 26.01 -1.18 -11.94
CA SER A 116 26.71 -1.46 -13.20
C SER A 116 28.12 -0.90 -13.18
N ASN A 117 28.93 -1.27 -14.18
CA ASN A 117 30.25 -0.67 -14.35
C ASN A 117 30.10 0.82 -14.66
N GLY A 118 30.71 1.68 -13.84
CA GLY A 118 30.47 3.11 -13.97
C GLY A 118 30.83 3.90 -12.73
N ASN A 119 30.40 5.16 -12.76
CA ASN A 119 30.73 6.18 -11.78
C ASN A 119 29.51 6.50 -10.92
N TYR A 120 29.71 6.56 -9.61
CA TYR A 120 28.68 6.83 -8.61
C TYR A 120 29.13 7.96 -7.67
N THR A 121 28.18 8.78 -7.25
CA THR A 121 28.36 9.77 -6.19
C THR A 121 28.60 9.03 -4.87
N GLY A 122 29.74 9.26 -4.22
CA GLY A 122 30.19 8.52 -3.04
C GLY A 122 30.57 9.40 -1.86
N TRP A 123 30.56 8.79 -0.67
CA TRP A 123 30.82 9.46 0.60
C TRP A 123 31.68 8.59 1.50
N CYS A 124 32.54 9.21 2.29
CA CYS A 124 33.19 8.55 3.41
C CYS A 124 32.13 8.16 4.44
N SER A 125 32.27 6.96 4.99
CA SER A 125 31.42 6.47 6.10
C SER A 125 32.24 5.88 7.26
N ASP A 126 33.54 6.21 7.29
CA ASP A 126 34.48 5.76 8.29
C ASP A 126 35.68 6.72 8.40
N SER A 127 35.80 7.44 9.51
CA SER A 127 36.96 8.31 9.75
C SER A 127 38.10 7.65 10.53
N ALA A 128 37.94 6.39 10.96
CA ALA A 128 38.94 5.67 11.75
C ALA A 128 40.03 5.02 10.87
N HIS A 129 39.74 4.81 9.58
CA HIS A 129 40.64 4.15 8.65
C HIS A 129 40.92 5.04 7.43
N THR A 130 41.77 4.54 6.52
CA THR A 130 42.11 5.21 5.27
C THR A 130 41.84 4.31 4.08
N ILE A 131 41.56 4.91 2.93
CA ILE A 131 41.52 4.26 1.62
C ILE A 131 42.35 5.11 0.65
N ASN A 132 43.20 4.46 -0.15
CA ASN A 132 44.02 5.18 -1.10
C ASN A 132 43.20 5.45 -2.37
N THR A 133 43.17 6.71 -2.80
CA THR A 133 42.51 7.07 -4.05
C THR A 133 43.22 6.41 -5.24
N ASN A 134 42.46 6.16 -6.31
CA ASN A 134 42.90 5.51 -7.55
C ASN A 134 43.46 4.07 -7.39
N THR A 135 43.42 3.51 -6.18
CA THR A 135 43.79 2.11 -5.90
C THR A 135 42.58 1.21 -6.08
N ALA A 136 42.78 0.07 -6.73
CA ALA A 136 41.73 -0.94 -6.92
C ALA A 136 41.59 -1.79 -5.67
N TYR A 137 40.37 -1.91 -5.17
CA TYR A 137 40.00 -2.77 -4.05
C TYR A 137 38.93 -3.76 -4.50
N GLN A 138 39.01 -4.99 -3.98
CA GLN A 138 37.87 -5.90 -4.06
C GLN A 138 36.89 -5.54 -2.95
N VAL A 139 35.61 -5.42 -3.29
CA VAL A 139 34.55 -5.02 -2.37
C VAL A 139 33.36 -5.95 -2.45
N THR A 140 32.73 -6.16 -1.31
CA THR A 140 31.37 -6.70 -1.24
C THR A 140 30.40 -5.54 -1.09
N LEU A 141 29.29 -5.57 -1.82
CA LEU A 141 28.27 -4.53 -1.77
C LEU A 141 27.11 -4.94 -0.85
N TYR A 142 26.66 -3.99 -0.03
CA TYR A 142 25.48 -4.16 0.81
C TYR A 142 24.55 -2.98 0.64
N SER A 143 23.24 -3.23 0.51
CA SER A 143 22.24 -2.18 0.69
C SER A 143 22.22 -1.74 2.16
N SER A 144 21.91 -0.47 2.40
CA SER A 144 21.68 0.09 3.73
C SER A 144 20.60 -0.62 4.55
N TYR A 145 19.67 -1.32 3.89
CA TYR A 145 18.63 -2.15 4.53
C TYR A 145 18.93 -3.65 4.46
N ASN A 146 20.14 -4.06 4.09
CA ASN A 146 20.47 -5.47 4.06
C ASN A 146 20.32 -6.07 5.49
N PRO A 147 19.45 -7.07 5.69
CA PRO A 147 19.19 -7.61 7.04
C PRO A 147 20.36 -8.44 7.58
N SER A 148 21.32 -8.80 6.73
CA SER A 148 22.48 -9.63 7.04
C SER A 148 23.80 -8.86 6.90
N LEU A 149 23.81 -7.59 7.33
CA LEU A 149 25.05 -6.79 7.37
C LEU A 149 26.09 -7.44 8.31
N PRO A 150 27.37 -7.51 7.89
CA PRO A 150 28.49 -7.86 8.75
C PRO A 150 28.52 -7.06 10.06
N THR A 151 29.05 -7.65 11.13
CA THR A 151 29.04 -7.05 12.48
C THR A 151 29.80 -5.73 12.58
N HIS A 152 30.84 -5.52 11.76
CA HIS A 152 31.57 -4.24 11.69
C HIS A 152 30.81 -3.15 10.92
N LEU A 153 29.70 -3.51 10.27
CA LEU A 153 28.74 -2.60 9.64
C LEU A 153 27.46 -2.42 10.47
N TYR A 154 27.28 -3.25 11.51
CA TYR A 154 26.22 -3.14 12.50
C TYR A 154 26.47 -1.92 13.39
N HIS A 155 25.42 -1.27 13.88
CA HIS A 155 25.39 0.01 14.64
C HIS A 155 25.18 1.28 13.84
N GLN A 156 24.41 1.25 12.75
CA GLN A 156 24.29 2.46 11.95
C GLN A 156 22.86 2.89 11.74
N ASN A 157 22.67 4.19 11.93
CA ASN A 157 21.48 4.96 11.60
C ASN A 157 21.34 5.07 10.08
N TRP A 158 21.37 3.94 9.36
CA TRP A 158 21.38 3.89 7.90
C TRP A 158 20.14 4.54 7.29
N SER A 159 18.98 4.45 7.94
CA SER A 159 17.79 5.20 7.56
C SER A 159 18.00 6.72 7.60
N LYS A 160 18.73 7.23 8.60
CA LYS A 160 19.10 8.65 8.68
C LYS A 160 20.16 9.04 7.65
N VAL A 161 21.08 8.13 7.31
CA VAL A 161 22.00 8.35 6.19
C VAL A 161 21.22 8.49 4.89
N ASN A 162 20.27 7.58 4.63
CA ASN A 162 19.38 7.67 3.47
C ASN A 162 18.57 8.98 3.47
N TYR A 163 18.09 9.42 4.65
CA TYR A 163 17.44 10.72 4.76
C TYR A 163 18.36 11.86 4.29
N ILE A 164 19.61 11.91 4.79
CA ILE A 164 20.61 12.93 4.39
C ILE A 164 20.86 12.88 2.87
N LEU A 165 20.98 11.69 2.28
CA LEU A 165 21.24 11.54 0.85
C LEU A 165 20.14 12.15 -0.03
N ASN A 166 18.90 12.16 0.45
CA ASN A 166 17.73 12.70 -0.23
C ASN A 166 17.39 14.15 0.17
N HIS A 167 17.98 14.67 1.25
CA HIS A 167 17.71 16.01 1.79
C HIS A 167 19.00 16.83 1.93
N LYS A 168 19.88 16.76 0.93
CA LYS A 168 21.16 17.50 0.95
C LYS A 168 20.92 19.00 0.93
N VAL A 169 21.63 19.73 1.80
CA VAL A 169 21.51 21.20 1.93
C VAL A 169 22.78 21.89 1.43
N GLY A 170 22.60 22.87 0.55
CA GLY A 170 23.70 23.67 0.00
C GLY A 170 24.54 22.94 -1.05
N THR A 171 25.73 23.47 -1.33
CA THR A 171 26.65 22.95 -2.36
C THR A 171 28.02 22.54 -1.82
N ASP A 172 28.25 22.69 -0.50
CA ASP A 172 29.47 22.20 0.15
C ASP A 172 29.31 20.71 0.49
N TRP A 173 29.76 19.86 -0.43
CA TRP A 173 29.64 18.41 -0.32
C TRP A 173 30.41 17.82 0.87
N HIS A 174 31.39 18.53 1.44
CA HIS A 174 32.04 18.10 2.68
C HIS A 174 31.04 18.07 3.84
N GLN A 175 30.06 18.97 3.86
CA GLN A 175 29.04 18.99 4.91
C GLN A 175 28.12 17.78 4.84
N VAL A 176 27.86 17.25 3.64
CA VAL A 176 27.07 16.02 3.46
C VAL A 176 27.84 14.85 4.08
N GLU A 177 29.13 14.72 3.76
CA GLU A 177 29.98 13.69 4.35
C GLU A 177 30.10 13.83 5.88
N TYR A 178 30.35 15.04 6.38
CA TYR A 178 30.48 15.26 7.83
C TYR A 178 29.16 14.97 8.56
N ALA A 179 28.01 15.23 7.93
CA ALA A 179 26.71 14.87 8.48
C ALA A 179 26.54 13.34 8.54
N ILE A 180 26.92 12.64 7.48
CA ILE A 180 26.95 11.16 7.44
C ILE A 180 27.85 10.63 8.56
N LEU A 181 29.11 11.09 8.65
CA LEU A 181 30.05 10.68 9.69
C LEU A 181 29.51 10.94 11.10
N TYR A 182 28.86 12.08 11.33
CA TYR A 182 28.23 12.38 12.61
C TYR A 182 27.11 11.39 12.96
N ILE A 183 26.20 11.12 12.02
CA ILE A 183 25.11 10.14 12.18
C ILE A 183 25.64 8.72 12.46
N LEU A 184 26.82 8.42 11.93
CA LEU A 184 27.53 7.15 12.11
C LEU A 184 28.48 7.15 13.33
N ASN A 185 28.38 8.16 14.21
CA ASN A 185 29.16 8.32 15.45
C ASN A 185 30.67 8.55 15.30
N PHE A 186 31.10 9.16 14.18
CA PHE A 186 32.49 9.54 13.92
C PHE A 186 32.83 10.99 14.27
N GLY A 187 31.96 11.64 15.06
CA GLY A 187 32.12 13.04 15.47
C GLY A 187 31.69 14.04 14.39
N ASN A 188 31.75 15.33 14.72
CA ASN A 188 31.17 16.39 13.90
C ASN A 188 32.09 16.93 12.80
N GLN A 189 33.39 16.59 12.78
CA GLN A 189 34.33 16.97 11.71
C GLN A 189 34.32 18.47 11.30
N GLY A 190 33.82 19.37 12.15
CA GLY A 190 33.63 20.79 11.80
C GLY A 190 32.34 21.12 11.03
N LEU A 191 31.22 20.43 11.31
CA LEU A 191 29.89 20.75 10.78
C LEU A 191 29.56 22.25 10.92
N THR A 192 29.22 22.85 9.78
CA THR A 192 28.67 24.20 9.67
C THR A 192 27.15 24.20 9.87
N ALA A 193 26.50 25.36 9.74
CA ALA A 193 25.05 25.46 9.83
C ALA A 193 24.30 24.50 8.89
N ASN A 194 24.71 24.41 7.61
CA ASN A 194 24.08 23.51 6.63
C ASN A 194 24.23 22.03 7.04
N GLY A 195 25.40 21.67 7.57
CA GLY A 195 25.64 20.32 8.05
C GLY A 195 24.76 19.97 9.26
N TRP A 196 24.64 20.88 10.21
CA TRP A 196 23.76 20.71 11.37
C TRP A 196 22.28 20.64 10.98
N THR A 197 21.84 21.37 9.95
CA THR A 197 20.48 21.24 9.40
C THR A 197 20.21 19.80 8.97
N MET A 198 21.05 19.23 8.10
CA MET A 198 20.88 17.84 7.63
C MET A 198 20.86 16.83 8.79
N VAL A 199 21.77 16.98 9.76
CA VAL A 199 21.85 16.10 10.94
C VAL A 199 20.58 16.21 11.79
N ASN A 200 20.15 17.43 12.12
CA ASN A 200 19.01 17.66 13.00
C ASN A 200 17.71 17.17 12.35
N ASP A 201 17.53 17.44 11.06
CA ASP A 201 16.36 17.00 10.30
C ASP A 201 16.30 15.46 10.24
N ALA A 202 17.43 14.81 9.98
CA ALA A 202 17.51 13.33 9.98
C ALA A 202 17.25 12.72 11.37
N ILE A 203 17.74 13.36 12.44
CA ILE A 203 17.47 12.93 13.82
C ILE A 203 15.99 13.12 14.17
N ALA A 204 15.41 14.26 13.79
CA ALA A 204 14.01 14.59 14.03
C ALA A 204 13.05 13.65 13.28
N TYR A 205 13.38 13.28 12.04
CA TYR A 205 12.62 12.29 11.27
C TYR A 205 12.63 10.91 11.93
N GLY A 206 13.75 10.53 12.58
CA GLY A 206 13.87 9.29 13.33
C GLY A 206 14.39 8.11 12.51
N GLY A 207 14.04 6.89 12.93
CA GLY A 207 14.60 5.64 12.38
C GLY A 207 13.84 5.06 11.18
N SER A 208 12.77 5.71 10.74
CA SER A 208 11.77 5.14 9.83
C SER A 208 11.86 5.64 8.38
N TYR A 209 12.86 6.45 8.03
CA TYR A 209 12.99 6.88 6.63
C TYR A 209 13.25 5.63 5.79
N ILE A 210 12.50 5.48 4.70
CA ILE A 210 12.59 4.39 3.74
C ILE A 210 12.56 5.08 2.36
N PRO A 211 13.63 5.00 1.56
CA PRO A 211 13.66 5.57 0.21
C PRO A 211 12.57 4.95 -0.66
N ASP A 212 11.83 5.78 -1.39
CA ASP A 212 10.88 5.32 -2.40
C ASP A 212 11.56 5.19 -3.77
N CYS A 213 10.82 4.70 -4.77
CA CYS A 213 11.22 4.69 -6.17
C CYS A 213 11.74 6.08 -6.61
N GLY A 214 12.96 6.13 -7.14
CA GLY A 214 13.61 7.37 -7.59
C GLY A 214 14.43 8.09 -6.51
N ASP A 215 14.23 7.79 -5.23
CA ASP A 215 15.08 8.29 -4.15
C ASP A 215 16.46 7.62 -4.17
N LYS A 216 17.37 8.14 -3.34
CA LYS A 216 18.69 7.58 -3.11
C LYS A 216 18.68 6.58 -1.97
N ILE A 217 19.31 5.44 -2.22
CA ILE A 217 19.68 4.46 -1.21
C ILE A 217 21.20 4.37 -1.12
N ALA A 218 21.72 4.30 0.11
CA ALA A 218 23.14 4.08 0.33
C ALA A 218 23.52 2.63 0.04
N ILE A 219 24.45 2.44 -0.89
CA ILE A 219 25.12 1.15 -1.09
C ILE A 219 26.48 1.22 -0.39
N ILE A 220 26.68 0.33 0.57
CA ILE A 220 27.90 0.19 1.36
C ILE A 220 28.87 -0.67 0.54
N ALA A 221 30.03 -0.11 0.20
CA ALA A 221 31.12 -0.83 -0.42
C ALA A 221 32.14 -1.21 0.66
N ASP A 222 32.08 -2.47 1.08
CA ASP A 222 32.91 -2.99 2.16
C ASP A 222 34.12 -3.74 1.59
N VAL A 223 35.32 -3.24 1.90
CA VAL A 223 36.60 -3.88 1.51
C VAL A 223 37.02 -4.88 2.58
N SER A 224 37.19 -4.40 3.81
CA SER A 224 37.54 -5.15 5.00
C SER A 224 37.37 -4.25 6.24
N PRO A 225 37.38 -4.82 7.46
CA PRO A 225 37.27 -4.04 8.69
C PRO A 225 38.39 -3.03 8.96
N THR A 226 39.50 -3.07 8.20
CA THR A 226 40.70 -2.24 8.41
C THR A 226 40.92 -1.20 7.31
N VAL A 227 40.03 -1.11 6.34
CA VAL A 227 40.08 -0.14 5.24
C VAL A 227 38.89 0.80 5.39
N GLN A 228 39.08 2.08 5.06
CA GLN A 228 38.01 3.07 5.14
C GLN A 228 36.81 2.62 4.31
N ARG A 229 35.67 2.53 4.99
CA ARG A 229 34.39 2.22 4.35
C ARG A 229 33.87 3.39 3.56
N THR A 230 33.31 3.08 2.40
CA THR A 230 32.70 4.06 1.52
C THR A 230 31.29 3.64 1.20
N ILE A 231 30.39 4.63 1.11
CA ILE A 231 29.07 4.43 0.55
C ILE A 231 28.96 5.14 -0.79
N PHE A 232 28.03 4.70 -1.62
CA PHE A 232 27.65 5.43 -2.82
C PHE A 232 26.14 5.44 -3.01
N GLU A 233 25.68 6.45 -3.73
CA GLU A 233 24.27 6.65 -4.03
C GLU A 233 23.84 5.75 -5.18
N LEU A 234 22.83 4.93 -4.94
CA LEU A 234 22.06 4.29 -5.99
C LEU A 234 20.66 4.92 -6.00
N THR A 235 20.14 5.19 -7.20
CA THR A 235 18.72 5.54 -7.36
C THR A 235 17.90 4.27 -7.23
N VAL A 236 16.93 4.21 -6.31
CA VAL A 236 16.03 3.06 -6.18
C VAL A 236 15.28 2.88 -7.50
N PRO A 237 15.41 1.73 -8.18
CA PRO A 237 14.70 1.50 -9.43
C PRO A 237 13.20 1.41 -9.24
N ALA A 238 12.46 1.83 -10.26
CA ALA A 238 11.02 1.81 -10.29
C ALA A 238 10.56 0.80 -11.35
N TYR A 239 9.75 -0.18 -10.95
CA TYR A 239 9.23 -1.21 -11.84
C TYR A 239 7.73 -1.05 -12.04
N THR A 240 7.27 -1.15 -13.28
CA THR A 240 5.85 -1.03 -13.62
C THR A 240 5.19 -2.40 -13.67
N LEU A 241 3.97 -2.52 -13.14
CA LEU A 241 3.07 -3.65 -13.37
C LEU A 241 1.95 -3.23 -14.31
N SER A 242 1.87 -3.86 -15.48
CA SER A 242 0.78 -3.66 -16.44
C SER A 242 -0.18 -4.83 -16.39
N VAL A 243 -1.48 -4.55 -16.28
CA VAL A 243 -2.52 -5.57 -16.25
C VAL A 243 -3.47 -5.37 -17.43
N SER A 244 -3.72 -6.45 -18.16
CA SER A 244 -4.69 -6.51 -19.25
C SER A 244 -5.82 -7.48 -18.91
N ILE A 245 -7.02 -7.19 -19.37
CA ILE A 245 -8.22 -7.99 -19.09
C ILE A 245 -8.78 -8.51 -20.42
N ASN A 246 -8.99 -9.83 -20.49
CA ASN A 246 -9.67 -10.50 -21.60
C ASN A 246 -11.03 -11.01 -21.09
N GLY A 247 -12.13 -10.50 -21.65
CA GLY A 247 -13.48 -10.76 -21.12
C GLY A 247 -13.94 -9.65 -20.17
N GLU A 248 -14.98 -9.92 -19.38
CA GLU A 248 -15.53 -8.94 -18.43
C GLU A 248 -15.22 -9.32 -16.98
N GLY A 249 -14.61 -8.38 -16.28
CA GLY A 249 -14.12 -8.51 -14.91
C GLY A 249 -13.19 -7.36 -14.57
N SER A 250 -12.62 -7.41 -13.37
CA SER A 250 -11.60 -6.49 -12.90
C SER A 250 -10.42 -7.25 -12.30
N VAL A 251 -9.28 -6.57 -12.21
CA VAL A 251 -8.13 -7.03 -11.43
C VAL A 251 -7.72 -5.89 -10.51
N GLU A 252 -7.66 -6.18 -9.22
CA GLU A 252 -7.12 -5.27 -8.21
C GLU A 252 -5.76 -5.77 -7.75
N SER A 253 -4.85 -4.83 -7.52
CA SER A 253 -3.49 -5.08 -6.99
C SER A 253 -3.37 -4.55 -5.57
N ASP A 254 -2.68 -5.29 -4.70
CA ASP A 254 -2.38 -4.88 -3.33
C ASP A 254 -0.90 -5.15 -3.03
N PRO A 255 -0.07 -4.13 -2.77
CA PRO A 255 -0.43 -2.71 -2.75
C PRO A 255 -0.78 -2.17 -4.15
N GLN A 256 -1.66 -1.17 -4.20
CA GLN A 256 -2.04 -0.49 -5.44
C GLN A 256 -1.15 0.72 -5.69
N GLU A 257 -0.11 0.53 -6.52
CA GLU A 257 0.88 1.56 -6.82
C GLU A 257 1.09 1.72 -8.32
N THR A 258 1.67 2.86 -8.72
CA THR A 258 2.05 3.09 -10.13
C THR A 258 3.41 2.49 -10.48
N VAL A 259 4.25 2.30 -9.47
CA VAL A 259 5.59 1.70 -9.55
C VAL A 259 5.87 0.93 -8.27
N TYR A 260 6.73 -0.07 -8.38
CA TYR A 260 7.10 -0.98 -7.31
C TYR A 260 8.63 -1.10 -7.22
N THR A 261 9.12 -1.42 -6.03
CA THR A 261 10.54 -1.69 -5.77
C THR A 261 10.93 -3.12 -6.13
N TYR A 262 12.23 -3.44 -6.16
CA TYR A 262 12.68 -4.79 -6.50
C TYR A 262 12.16 -5.82 -5.49
N ALA A 263 11.75 -6.99 -5.99
CA ALA A 263 11.26 -8.11 -5.19
C ALA A 263 10.07 -7.79 -4.28
N GLU A 264 9.43 -6.64 -4.46
CA GLU A 264 8.16 -6.33 -3.82
C GLU A 264 7.10 -7.33 -4.29
N GLU A 265 6.36 -7.88 -3.34
CA GLU A 265 5.31 -8.85 -3.60
C GLU A 265 3.98 -8.11 -3.76
N VAL A 266 3.37 -8.24 -4.94
CA VAL A 266 2.08 -7.63 -5.25
C VAL A 266 1.03 -8.73 -5.37
N GLN A 267 0.00 -8.68 -4.54
CA GLN A 267 -1.14 -9.59 -4.65
C GLN A 267 -2.09 -9.09 -5.73
N LEU A 268 -2.44 -9.95 -6.67
CA LEU A 268 -3.45 -9.71 -7.71
C LEU A 268 -4.70 -10.53 -7.42
N THR A 269 -5.85 -9.85 -7.44
CA THR A 269 -7.17 -10.45 -7.24
C THR A 269 -8.03 -10.18 -8.46
N ALA A 270 -8.42 -11.22 -9.19
CA ALA A 270 -9.35 -11.14 -10.31
C ALA A 270 -10.80 -11.29 -9.82
N THR A 271 -11.66 -10.34 -10.18
CA THR A 271 -13.09 -10.36 -9.84
C THR A 271 -13.92 -10.43 -11.12
N PRO A 272 -14.61 -11.53 -11.41
CA PRO A 272 -15.47 -11.61 -12.59
C PRO A 272 -16.71 -10.73 -12.44
N GLU A 273 -17.17 -10.12 -13.54
CA GLU A 273 -18.50 -9.51 -13.62
C GLU A 273 -19.61 -10.58 -13.59
N PRO A 274 -20.87 -10.23 -13.26
CA PRO A 274 -22.00 -11.16 -13.33
C PRO A 274 -22.11 -11.84 -14.70
N GLY A 275 -22.22 -13.17 -14.71
CA GLY A 275 -22.24 -13.94 -15.95
C GLY A 275 -20.87 -14.31 -16.50
N TRP A 276 -19.79 -14.00 -15.80
CA TRP A 276 -18.43 -14.37 -16.18
C TRP A 276 -17.76 -15.19 -15.09
N SER A 277 -16.68 -15.88 -15.45
CA SER A 277 -15.86 -16.65 -14.53
C SER A 277 -14.38 -16.39 -14.81
N PHE A 278 -13.61 -16.15 -13.76
CA PHE A 278 -12.15 -16.09 -13.90
C PHE A 278 -11.63 -17.47 -14.31
N THR A 279 -10.84 -17.51 -15.38
CA THR A 279 -10.32 -18.74 -15.97
C THR A 279 -8.83 -18.92 -15.66
N GLN A 280 -8.00 -17.93 -15.97
CA GLN A 280 -6.55 -18.02 -15.79
C GLN A 280 -5.84 -16.67 -15.87
N TRP A 281 -4.65 -16.62 -15.26
CA TRP A 281 -3.63 -15.60 -15.48
C TRP A 281 -2.75 -15.95 -16.68
N GLY A 282 -2.11 -14.94 -17.28
CA GLY A 282 -1.12 -15.06 -18.34
C GLY A 282 -0.07 -13.94 -18.28
N GLY A 283 0.88 -13.96 -19.21
CA GLY A 283 2.03 -13.05 -19.20
C GLY A 283 3.11 -13.53 -18.23
N ASP A 284 3.52 -12.67 -17.30
CA ASP A 284 4.48 -13.01 -16.23
C ASP A 284 3.87 -13.84 -15.09
N LEU A 285 2.58 -14.17 -15.18
CA LEU A 285 1.88 -15.13 -14.33
C LEU A 285 1.29 -16.27 -15.17
N SER A 286 0.90 -17.35 -14.50
CA SER A 286 0.23 -18.49 -15.13
C SER A 286 -0.69 -19.21 -14.15
N GLY A 287 -1.57 -20.06 -14.68
CA GLY A 287 -2.50 -20.86 -13.88
C GLY A 287 -3.75 -20.10 -13.45
N SER A 288 -4.57 -20.73 -12.62
CA SER A 288 -5.91 -20.25 -12.25
C SER A 288 -6.07 -19.93 -10.76
N THR A 289 -4.98 -19.93 -9.99
CA THR A 289 -5.00 -19.56 -8.57
C THR A 289 -5.37 -18.10 -8.43
N ASN A 290 -6.41 -17.79 -7.66
CA ASN A 290 -6.90 -16.43 -7.46
C ASN A 290 -7.41 -16.27 -6.02
N PRO A 291 -6.89 -15.33 -5.21
CA PRO A 291 -5.82 -14.37 -5.54
C PRO A 291 -4.45 -15.04 -5.76
N THR A 292 -3.51 -14.31 -6.35
CA THR A 292 -2.13 -14.75 -6.58
C THR A 292 -1.12 -13.64 -6.26
N ILE A 293 0.15 -13.98 -6.12
CA ILE A 293 1.22 -13.02 -5.79
C ILE A 293 2.25 -13.01 -6.93
N ILE A 294 2.69 -11.81 -7.32
CA ILE A 294 3.80 -11.61 -8.26
C ILE A 294 4.92 -10.82 -7.58
N ALA A 295 6.16 -11.29 -7.72
CA ALA A 295 7.34 -10.57 -7.24
C ALA A 295 7.91 -9.64 -8.33
N MET A 296 8.10 -8.37 -8.00
CA MET A 296 8.54 -7.32 -8.92
C MET A 296 10.06 -7.36 -9.15
N THR A 297 10.53 -8.30 -9.96
CA THR A 297 11.96 -8.45 -10.31
C THR A 297 12.42 -7.63 -11.52
N GLY A 298 11.64 -6.63 -11.90
CA GLY A 298 11.67 -5.97 -13.21
C GLY A 298 10.25 -5.56 -13.62
N ASN A 299 10.10 -4.82 -14.72
CA ASN A 299 8.78 -4.53 -15.27
C ASN A 299 8.00 -5.83 -15.54
N LYS A 300 6.71 -5.84 -15.22
CA LYS A 300 5.83 -7.00 -15.35
C LYS A 300 4.60 -6.68 -16.20
N ALA A 301 4.16 -7.67 -16.96
CA ALA A 301 2.93 -7.64 -17.74
C ALA A 301 2.11 -8.89 -17.46
N VAL A 302 0.89 -8.70 -16.94
CA VAL A 302 -0.04 -9.76 -16.58
C VAL A 302 -1.32 -9.61 -17.40
N SER A 303 -1.93 -10.75 -17.75
CA SER A 303 -3.30 -10.78 -18.32
C SER A 303 -4.22 -11.63 -17.45
N ALA A 304 -5.42 -11.14 -17.14
CA ALA A 304 -6.49 -11.95 -16.56
C ALA A 304 -7.50 -12.33 -17.64
N THR A 305 -7.86 -13.61 -17.73
CA THR A 305 -8.85 -14.10 -18.68
C THR A 305 -10.11 -14.51 -17.95
N PHE A 306 -11.23 -13.93 -18.35
CA PHE A 306 -12.58 -14.23 -17.91
C PHE A 306 -13.34 -14.87 -19.07
N THR A 307 -14.10 -15.94 -18.77
CA THR A 307 -14.94 -16.62 -19.76
C THR A 307 -16.40 -16.45 -19.39
N GLN A 308 -17.21 -16.07 -20.38
CA GLN A 308 -18.65 -15.89 -20.20
C GLN A 308 -19.32 -17.23 -19.88
N CYS A 309 -20.12 -17.25 -18.81
CA CYS A 309 -20.90 -18.38 -18.38
C CYS A 309 -22.11 -18.58 -19.31
N VAL A 310 -22.40 -19.84 -19.65
CA VAL A 310 -23.62 -20.22 -20.36
C VAL A 310 -24.58 -20.84 -19.36
N TYR A 311 -25.84 -20.43 -19.41
CA TYR A 311 -26.92 -20.92 -18.57
C TYR A 311 -27.91 -21.79 -19.32
N THR A 312 -28.53 -22.71 -18.60
CA THR A 312 -29.55 -23.62 -19.10
C THR A 312 -30.94 -23.14 -18.70
N LEU A 313 -31.91 -23.26 -19.62
CA LEU A 313 -33.34 -23.07 -19.34
C LEU A 313 -34.07 -24.38 -19.62
N SER A 314 -34.52 -25.03 -18.56
CA SER A 314 -35.34 -26.25 -18.61
C SER A 314 -36.82 -25.88 -18.65
N VAL A 315 -37.55 -26.37 -19.66
CA VAL A 315 -38.98 -26.10 -19.80
C VAL A 315 -39.74 -27.41 -19.88
N SER A 316 -40.79 -27.56 -19.06
CA SER A 316 -41.68 -28.72 -19.06
C SER A 316 -43.16 -28.32 -19.10
N VAL A 317 -44.02 -29.29 -19.37
CA VAL A 317 -45.47 -29.13 -19.53
C VAL A 317 -46.20 -30.16 -18.68
N ASP A 318 -47.22 -29.74 -17.94
CA ASP A 318 -48.05 -30.59 -17.09
C ASP A 318 -49.55 -30.30 -17.25
N PRO A 319 -50.40 -31.28 -17.64
CA PRO A 319 -50.02 -32.58 -18.17
C PRO A 319 -49.37 -32.44 -19.55
N VAL A 320 -48.46 -33.35 -19.91
CA VAL A 320 -47.74 -33.33 -21.20
C VAL A 320 -48.68 -33.26 -22.41
N ALA A 321 -49.88 -33.86 -22.33
CA ALA A 321 -50.88 -33.80 -23.40
C ALA A 321 -51.51 -32.39 -23.58
N GLY A 322 -51.37 -31.52 -22.59
CA GLY A 322 -52.03 -30.22 -22.54
C GLY A 322 -51.51 -29.19 -23.53
N GLY A 323 -50.26 -29.31 -23.97
CA GLY A 323 -49.68 -28.35 -24.90
C GLY A 323 -48.19 -28.50 -25.13
N SER A 324 -47.58 -27.43 -25.63
CA SER A 324 -46.13 -27.28 -25.81
C SER A 324 -45.70 -25.87 -25.43
N VAL A 325 -44.40 -25.64 -25.23
CA VAL A 325 -43.84 -24.32 -24.96
C VAL A 325 -42.77 -23.99 -25.98
N GLY A 326 -42.90 -22.85 -26.65
CA GLY A 326 -41.84 -22.25 -27.46
C GLY A 326 -41.03 -21.26 -26.63
N ALA A 327 -39.70 -21.25 -26.82
CA ALA A 327 -38.77 -20.32 -26.17
C ALA A 327 -38.03 -19.50 -27.23
N VAL A 328 -37.98 -18.16 -27.05
CA VAL A 328 -37.29 -17.24 -27.96
C VAL A 328 -36.47 -16.22 -27.14
N PRO A 329 -35.16 -16.01 -27.42
CA PRO A 329 -34.34 -16.69 -28.44
C PRO A 329 -34.05 -18.16 -28.10
N SER A 330 -33.41 -18.89 -29.02
CA SER A 330 -32.86 -20.24 -28.76
C SER A 330 -31.50 -20.15 -28.01
N PRO A 331 -31.07 -21.20 -27.29
CA PRO A 331 -29.77 -21.22 -26.60
C PRO A 331 -28.57 -21.09 -27.56
N PRO A 332 -27.36 -20.76 -27.08
CA PRO A 332 -26.97 -20.61 -25.65
C PRO A 332 -27.54 -19.35 -25.00
N TYR A 333 -27.82 -19.43 -23.70
CA TYR A 333 -28.26 -18.29 -22.92
C TYR A 333 -27.13 -17.73 -22.06
N TYR A 334 -26.95 -16.42 -22.08
CA TYR A 334 -25.97 -15.71 -21.26
C TYR A 334 -26.69 -14.89 -20.17
N TYR A 335 -25.92 -14.38 -19.20
CA TYR A 335 -26.47 -13.52 -18.15
C TYR A 335 -27.26 -12.35 -18.72
N GLY A 336 -28.44 -12.09 -18.15
CA GLY A 336 -29.33 -11.03 -18.57
C GLY A 336 -30.13 -11.32 -19.85
N THR A 337 -29.93 -12.46 -20.52
CA THR A 337 -30.76 -12.85 -21.67
C THR A 337 -32.22 -12.93 -21.22
N VAL A 338 -33.11 -12.20 -21.90
CA VAL A 338 -34.54 -12.26 -21.64
C VAL A 338 -35.17 -13.25 -22.62
N VAL A 339 -35.65 -14.38 -22.11
CA VAL A 339 -36.29 -15.44 -22.90
C VAL A 339 -37.81 -15.30 -22.78
N THR A 340 -38.49 -15.17 -23.90
CA THR A 340 -39.95 -15.20 -23.96
C THR A 340 -40.42 -16.64 -24.15
N LEU A 341 -41.24 -17.12 -23.22
CA LEU A 341 -41.90 -18.41 -23.25
C LEU A 341 -43.35 -18.22 -23.70
N THR A 342 -43.79 -19.03 -24.66
CA THR A 342 -45.17 -19.03 -25.17
C THR A 342 -45.76 -20.43 -25.08
N ALA A 343 -46.81 -20.59 -24.28
CA ALA A 343 -47.58 -21.82 -24.18
C ALA A 343 -48.55 -21.95 -25.37
N SER A 344 -48.41 -23.03 -26.14
CA SER A 344 -49.33 -23.42 -27.20
C SER A 344 -50.24 -24.53 -26.68
N VAL A 345 -51.54 -24.25 -26.57
CA VAL A 345 -52.54 -25.14 -25.99
C VAL A 345 -53.00 -26.18 -27.03
N ASN A 346 -53.05 -27.45 -26.64
CA ASN A 346 -53.63 -28.51 -27.47
C ASN A 346 -55.17 -28.53 -27.36
N PRO A 347 -55.88 -29.04 -28.39
CA PRO A 347 -57.34 -29.18 -28.34
C PRO A 347 -57.82 -29.95 -27.10
N GLY A 348 -58.88 -29.46 -26.45
CA GLY A 348 -59.45 -30.07 -25.25
C GLY A 348 -58.77 -29.65 -23.94
N TYR A 349 -57.82 -28.71 -23.97
CA TYR A 349 -57.19 -28.13 -22.79
C TYR A 349 -57.32 -26.60 -22.76
N SER A 350 -57.00 -26.01 -21.62
CA SER A 350 -56.81 -24.58 -21.41
C SER A 350 -55.48 -24.35 -20.69
N PHE A 351 -54.74 -23.29 -21.03
CA PHE A 351 -53.58 -22.87 -20.24
C PHE A 351 -54.06 -22.36 -18.87
N ASP A 352 -53.40 -22.81 -17.81
CA ASP A 352 -53.76 -22.47 -16.44
C ASP A 352 -52.77 -21.43 -15.88
N HIS A 353 -51.51 -21.82 -15.65
CA HIS A 353 -50.48 -20.93 -15.13
C HIS A 353 -49.04 -21.42 -15.39
N TRP A 354 -48.08 -20.53 -15.21
CA TRP A 354 -46.65 -20.86 -15.13
C TRP A 354 -46.20 -21.11 -13.69
N SER A 355 -45.24 -22.01 -13.50
CA SER A 355 -44.59 -22.23 -12.20
C SER A 355 -43.07 -22.46 -12.34
N GLY A 356 -42.34 -22.50 -11.22
CA GLY A 356 -40.88 -22.61 -11.19
C GLY A 356 -40.23 -21.23 -11.13
N ASP A 357 -39.31 -20.95 -12.05
CA ASP A 357 -38.66 -19.64 -12.22
C ASP A 357 -39.51 -18.61 -13.00
N ALA A 358 -40.75 -18.96 -13.34
CA ALA A 358 -41.75 -18.07 -13.91
C ALA A 358 -43.08 -18.21 -13.16
N SER A 359 -43.96 -17.23 -13.34
CA SER A 359 -45.30 -17.24 -12.75
C SER A 359 -46.28 -16.44 -13.61
N GLY A 360 -47.57 -16.61 -13.32
CA GLY A 360 -48.66 -15.87 -13.98
C GLY A 360 -49.53 -16.76 -14.86
N THR A 361 -50.69 -16.22 -15.22
CA THR A 361 -51.76 -16.91 -15.97
C THR A 361 -51.84 -16.49 -17.45
N SER A 362 -50.96 -15.57 -17.87
CA SER A 362 -50.80 -15.24 -19.30
C SER A 362 -50.10 -16.39 -20.03
N PRO A 363 -50.58 -16.81 -21.21
CA PRO A 363 -49.90 -17.86 -22.00
C PRO A 363 -48.53 -17.42 -22.54
N VAL A 364 -48.16 -16.15 -22.37
CA VAL A 364 -46.83 -15.60 -22.66
C VAL A 364 -46.22 -15.05 -21.38
N VAL A 365 -44.97 -15.44 -21.09
CA VAL A 365 -44.18 -14.96 -19.95
C VAL A 365 -42.72 -14.74 -20.35
N THR A 366 -42.02 -13.82 -19.68
CA THR A 366 -40.57 -13.60 -19.87
C THR A 366 -39.77 -14.11 -18.68
N VAL A 367 -38.64 -14.75 -18.94
CA VAL A 367 -37.67 -15.21 -17.94
C VAL A 367 -36.34 -14.51 -18.21
N VAL A 368 -35.75 -13.89 -17.18
CA VAL A 368 -34.41 -13.30 -17.28
C VAL A 368 -33.38 -14.32 -16.79
N MET A 369 -32.42 -14.64 -17.64
CA MET A 369 -31.38 -15.63 -17.37
C MET A 369 -30.32 -15.03 -16.44
N THR A 370 -30.49 -15.20 -15.13
CA THR A 370 -29.52 -14.80 -14.09
C THR A 370 -28.72 -15.97 -13.51
N GLY A 371 -28.93 -17.15 -14.07
CA GLY A 371 -28.44 -18.46 -13.63
C GLY A 371 -29.17 -19.55 -14.42
N ASP A 372 -28.98 -20.80 -14.04
CA ASP A 372 -29.84 -21.88 -14.56
C ASP A 372 -31.29 -21.67 -14.11
N LYS A 373 -32.23 -21.98 -15.01
CA LYS A 373 -33.67 -21.72 -14.83
C LYS A 373 -34.51 -22.95 -15.18
N SER A 374 -35.62 -23.13 -14.47
CA SER A 374 -36.60 -24.18 -14.71
C SER A 374 -38.02 -23.65 -14.67
N VAL A 375 -38.80 -23.87 -15.73
CA VAL A 375 -40.19 -23.39 -15.84
C VAL A 375 -41.13 -24.51 -16.25
N VAL A 376 -42.31 -24.57 -15.64
CA VAL A 376 -43.38 -25.52 -15.98
C VAL A 376 -44.62 -24.75 -16.46
N ALA A 377 -45.17 -25.14 -17.61
CA ALA A 377 -46.48 -24.70 -18.08
C ALA A 377 -47.56 -25.68 -17.63
N HIS A 378 -48.54 -25.19 -16.85
CA HIS A 378 -49.67 -25.98 -16.38
C HIS A 378 -50.88 -25.78 -17.29
N PHE A 379 -51.56 -26.88 -17.60
CA PHE A 379 -52.77 -26.91 -18.42
C PHE A 379 -53.88 -27.69 -17.71
N THR A 380 -55.12 -27.28 -17.92
CA THR A 380 -56.30 -27.95 -17.38
C THR A 380 -57.12 -28.54 -18.51
N GLN A 381 -57.55 -29.81 -18.38
CA GLN A 381 -58.41 -30.44 -19.37
C GLN A 381 -59.82 -29.82 -19.31
N ASN A 382 -60.38 -29.46 -20.47
CA ASN A 382 -61.73 -28.93 -20.58
C ASN A 382 -62.73 -30.08 -20.38
N VAL A 383 -63.67 -29.91 -19.44
CA VAL A 383 -64.73 -30.89 -19.15
C VAL A 383 -66.06 -30.32 -19.62
N TYR A 384 -66.79 -31.08 -20.44
CA TYR A 384 -68.12 -30.74 -20.93
C TYR A 384 -69.15 -31.70 -20.36
N THR A 385 -70.20 -31.18 -19.72
CA THR A 385 -71.33 -31.99 -19.24
C THR A 385 -72.46 -31.99 -20.27
N LEU A 386 -72.86 -33.19 -20.73
CA LEU A 386 -74.03 -33.36 -21.59
C LEU A 386 -75.26 -33.63 -20.72
N THR A 387 -76.22 -32.72 -20.71
CA THR A 387 -77.52 -32.93 -20.06
C THR A 387 -78.53 -33.35 -21.11
N VAL A 388 -79.05 -34.58 -20.99
CA VAL A 388 -80.14 -35.08 -21.85
C VAL A 388 -81.44 -34.98 -21.06
N SER A 389 -82.37 -34.15 -21.54
CA SER A 389 -83.75 -34.13 -21.05
C SER A 389 -84.63 -34.92 -22.01
N VAL A 390 -85.39 -35.88 -21.47
CA VAL A 390 -86.50 -36.51 -22.18
C VAL A 390 -87.79 -35.84 -21.74
N ASP A 391 -88.48 -35.18 -22.68
CA ASP A 391 -89.85 -34.73 -22.45
C ASP A 391 -90.78 -35.95 -22.47
N PRO A 392 -91.56 -36.21 -21.42
CA PRO A 392 -92.55 -37.27 -21.45
C PRO A 392 -93.62 -36.93 -22.50
N VAL A 393 -93.82 -37.81 -23.48
CA VAL A 393 -94.93 -37.70 -24.42
C VAL A 393 -96.23 -37.90 -23.63
N ALA A 394 -97.11 -36.90 -23.65
CA ALA A 394 -98.42 -36.97 -23.01
C ALA A 394 -99.21 -38.15 -23.59
N GLY A 395 -99.51 -39.13 -22.73
CA GLY A 395 -100.32 -40.32 -23.05
C GLY A 395 -101.82 -40.07 -22.96
#